data_AF-A0AAU6WS97-F1
#
_entry.id   AF-A0AAU6WS97-F1
#
_cell.length_a   1.000
_cell.length_b   1.000
_cell.length_c   1.000
_cell.angle_alpha   90.00
_cell.angle_beta   90.00
_cell.angle_gamma   90.00
#
_symmetry.space_group_name_H-M   'P 1'
#
loop_
_entity.id
_entity.type
_entity.pdbx_description
1 polymer ?
#
loop_
_entity_poly.entity_id
_entity_poly.type
_entity_poly.pdbx_seq_one_letter_code
_entity_poly.pdbx_strand_id
1 'polypeptide(L)'
;MKNKVVFELHCLKTENLNTVITVSIDSKIIIYGCEYGSIIKEITGDFDYEYYLEINKINTIKFKLLKSLTSFDDLKDFFIKKFSGEDGVQKIKRFCSRNFIRYEFNVWRQ
;
A
#
# COMPACT_ATOMS: atom_id res chain seq x y z
N MET A 1 -5.53 -18.04 16.28
CA MET A 1 -6.16 -17.81 14.95
C MET A 1 -5.48 -16.63 14.29
N LYS A 2 -4.92 -16.80 13.08
CA LYS A 2 -4.30 -15.73 12.31
C LYS A 2 -5.40 -14.94 11.60
N ASN A 3 -5.85 -13.83 12.18
CA ASN A 3 -6.70 -12.89 11.45
C ASN A 3 -5.78 -12.10 10.52
N LYS A 4 -5.53 -12.63 9.32
CA LYS A 4 -4.85 -11.90 8.25
C LYS A 4 -5.93 -11.37 7.31
N VAL A 5 -5.90 -10.08 7.02
CA VAL A 5 -6.82 -9.45 6.06
C VAL A 5 -6.01 -9.06 4.82
N VAL A 6 -6.47 -9.46 3.64
CA VAL A 6 -5.86 -9.08 2.35
C VAL A 6 -6.94 -8.50 1.46
N PHE A 7 -6.66 -7.37 0.83
CA PHE A 7 -7.60 -6.71 -0.06
C PHE A 7 -6.88 -5.87 -1.11
N GLU A 8 -7.58 -5.63 -2.22
CA GLU A 8 -7.17 -4.67 -3.25
C GLU A 8 -7.51 -3.25 -2.78
N LEU A 9 -6.53 -2.37 -2.81
CA LEU A 9 -6.70 -0.95 -2.49
C LEU A 9 -6.99 -0.11 -3.74
N HIS A 10 -6.42 -0.51 -4.86
CA HIS A 10 -6.63 0.12 -6.16
C HIS A 10 -6.29 -0.86 -7.29
N CYS A 11 -7.12 -0.84 -8.33
CA CYS A 11 -6.87 -1.51 -9.59
C CYS A 11 -7.30 -0.60 -10.72
N LEU A 12 -6.39 -0.36 -11.65
CA LEU A 12 -6.62 0.37 -12.88
C LEU A 12 -6.14 -0.52 -14.03
N LYS A 13 -6.99 -0.69 -15.04
CA LYS A 13 -6.63 -1.39 -16.27
C LYS A 13 -7.03 -0.53 -17.45
N THR A 14 -6.05 -0.11 -18.23
CA THR A 14 -6.23 0.61 -19.48
C THR A 14 -5.39 -0.08 -20.56
N GLU A 15 -5.49 0.39 -21.80
CA GLU A 15 -4.67 -0.12 -22.91
C GLU A 15 -3.16 0.06 -22.66
N ASN A 16 -2.77 1.17 -22.02
CA ASN A 16 -1.37 1.60 -21.94
C ASN A 16 -0.78 1.59 -20.52
N LEU A 17 -1.63 1.42 -19.50
CA LEU A 17 -1.26 1.40 -18.09
C LEU A 17 -2.14 0.45 -17.32
N ASN A 18 -1.51 -0.42 -16.54
CA ASN A 18 -2.14 -1.28 -15.57
C ASN A 18 -1.49 -1.04 -14.22
N THR A 19 -2.30 -0.88 -13.18
CA THR A 19 -1.85 -0.68 -11.81
C THR A 19 -2.65 -1.60 -10.91
N VAL A 20 -1.96 -2.35 -10.06
CA VAL A 20 -2.59 -3.16 -9.02
C VAL A 20 -1.89 -2.88 -7.70
N ILE A 21 -2.65 -2.45 -6.71
CA ILE A 21 -2.17 -2.17 -5.36
C ILE A 21 -2.97 -3.02 -4.38
N THR A 22 -2.28 -3.88 -3.64
CA THR A 22 -2.86 -4.76 -2.63
C THR A 22 -2.31 -4.43 -1.25
N VAL A 23 -3.12 -4.65 -0.23
CA VAL A 23 -2.76 -4.44 1.18
C VAL A 23 -3.00 -5.73 1.93
N SER A 24 -2.01 -6.13 2.73
CA SER A 24 -2.08 -7.25 3.65
C SER A 24 -1.87 -6.74 5.07
N ILE A 25 -2.78 -7.08 5.97
CA ILE A 25 -2.80 -6.65 7.37
C ILE A 25 -2.81 -7.86 8.28
N ASP A 26 -1.80 -7.94 9.13
CA ASP A 26 -1.73 -8.87 10.26
C ASP A 26 -1.07 -8.17 11.46
N SER A 27 -0.07 -8.80 12.08
CA SER A 27 0.89 -8.14 12.96
C SER A 27 1.58 -6.92 12.33
N LYS A 28 1.72 -6.87 10.99
CA LYS A 28 2.27 -5.76 10.22
C LYS A 28 1.33 -5.35 9.08
N ILE A 29 1.57 -4.19 8.48
CA ILE A 29 0.89 -3.77 7.24
C ILE A 29 1.89 -3.86 6.10
N ILE A 30 1.57 -4.63 5.07
CA ILE A 30 2.32 -4.71 3.83
C ILE A 30 1.45 -4.16 2.72
N ILE A 31 2.02 -3.33 1.87
CA ILE A 31 1.41 -2.82 0.66
C ILE A 31 2.27 -3.26 -0.49
N TYR A 32 1.70 -3.99 -1.43
CA TYR A 32 2.37 -4.40 -2.66
C TYR A 32 1.73 -3.64 -3.82
N GLY A 33 2.56 -3.05 -4.67
CA GLY A 33 2.11 -2.42 -5.90
C GLY A 33 2.89 -2.94 -7.10
N CYS A 34 2.18 -3.09 -8.20
CA CYS A 34 2.72 -3.46 -9.50
C CYS A 34 2.09 -2.55 -10.54
N GLU A 35 2.93 -1.86 -11.30
CA GLU A 35 2.54 -1.00 -12.41
C GLU A 35 3.26 -1.47 -13.68
N TYR A 36 2.51 -1.67 -14.76
CA TYR A 36 3.04 -2.16 -16.03
C TYR A 36 2.25 -1.60 -17.22
N GLY A 37 2.83 -1.68 -18.42
CA GLY A 37 2.26 -1.12 -19.65
C GLY A 37 3.23 -0.20 -20.38
N SER A 38 2.85 0.26 -21.57
CA SER A 38 3.69 1.12 -22.43
C SER A 38 4.14 2.39 -21.70
N ILE A 39 3.25 3.03 -20.95
CA ILE A 39 3.58 4.24 -20.16
C ILE A 39 4.67 3.95 -19.13
N ILE A 40 4.58 2.82 -18.42
CA ILE A 40 5.60 2.45 -17.43
C ILE A 40 6.92 2.16 -18.12
N LYS A 41 6.90 1.39 -19.22
CA LYS A 41 8.10 1.04 -20.00
C LYS A 41 8.84 2.26 -20.53
N GLU A 42 8.13 3.33 -20.91
CA GLU A 42 8.73 4.60 -21.32
C GLU A 42 9.48 5.29 -20.18
N ILE A 43 9.01 5.15 -18.94
CA ILE A 43 9.61 5.77 -17.74
C ILE A 43 10.76 4.91 -17.20
N THR A 44 10.57 3.59 -17.19
CA THR A 44 11.48 2.65 -16.54
C THR A 44 12.57 2.14 -17.48
N GLY A 45 12.33 2.06 -18.78
CA GLY A 45 13.26 1.43 -19.72
C GLY A 45 13.01 -0.07 -19.84
N ASP A 46 11.75 -0.43 -20.12
CA ASP A 46 11.25 -1.78 -20.41
C ASP A 46 11.15 -2.77 -19.22
N PHE A 47 11.10 -2.27 -17.98
CA PHE A 47 10.77 -3.10 -16.81
C PHE A 47 9.46 -2.69 -16.15
N ASP A 48 8.77 -3.66 -15.55
CA ASP A 48 7.59 -3.40 -14.73
C ASP A 48 8.00 -2.75 -13.41
N TYR A 49 7.19 -1.80 -12.94
CA TYR A 49 7.46 -1.08 -11.70
C TYR A 49 6.78 -1.78 -10.53
N GLU A 50 7.54 -2.63 -9.84
CA GLU A 50 7.10 -3.34 -8.65
C GLU A 50 7.64 -2.69 -7.39
N TYR A 51 6.82 -2.58 -6.36
CA TYR A 51 7.24 -2.05 -5.08
C TYR A 51 6.51 -2.67 -3.91
N TYR A 52 7.15 -2.64 -2.75
CA TYR A 52 6.48 -2.93 -1.48
C TYR A 52 6.78 -1.86 -0.42
N LEU A 53 5.77 -1.59 0.39
CA LEU A 53 5.86 -0.76 1.59
C LEU A 53 5.52 -1.62 2.81
N GLU A 54 6.41 -1.64 3.79
CA GLU A 54 6.20 -2.34 5.07
C GLU A 54 6.09 -1.37 6.23
N ILE A 55 5.01 -1.48 7.01
CA ILE A 55 4.86 -0.87 8.33
C ILE A 55 4.96 -2.00 9.35
N ASN A 56 6.05 -2.02 10.12
CA ASN A 56 6.30 -3.08 11.09
C ASN A 56 5.28 -3.09 12.25
N LYS A 57 5.34 -4.13 13.08
CA LYS A 57 4.37 -4.36 14.16
C LYS A 57 4.19 -3.19 15.13
N ILE A 58 5.29 -2.56 15.57
CA ILE A 58 5.22 -1.44 16.51
C ILE A 58 4.50 -0.24 15.85
N ASN A 59 4.83 0.02 14.59
CA ASN A 59 4.23 1.11 13.84
C ASN A 59 2.77 0.82 13.43
N THR A 60 2.40 -0.43 13.20
CA THR A 60 1.00 -0.85 13.01
C THR A 60 0.17 -0.64 14.27
N ILE A 61 0.71 -0.93 15.46
CA ILE A 61 0.02 -0.64 16.73
C ILE A 61 -0.17 0.87 16.87
N LYS A 62 0.88 1.66 16.63
CA LYS A 62 0.79 3.13 16.65
C LYS A 62 -0.25 3.66 15.67
N PHE A 63 -0.30 3.10 14.46
CA PHE A 63 -1.30 3.45 13.45
C PHE A 63 -2.72 3.26 14.00
N LYS A 64 -3.01 2.08 14.57
CA LYS A 64 -4.31 1.76 15.14
C LYS A 64 -4.70 2.73 16.26
N LEU A 65 -3.78 2.99 17.19
CA LEU A 65 -4.02 3.89 18.32
C LEU A 65 -4.31 5.33 17.86
N LEU A 66 -3.57 5.86 16.89
CA LEU A 66 -3.77 7.21 16.35
C LEU A 66 -5.14 7.42 15.68
N LYS A 67 -5.79 6.34 15.28
CA LYS A 67 -7.09 6.35 14.59
C LYS A 67 -8.19 5.65 15.36
N SER A 68 -7.93 5.27 16.61
CA SER A 68 -8.86 4.54 17.48
C SER A 68 -9.43 3.28 16.80
N LEU A 69 -8.62 2.60 15.99
CA LEU A 69 -9.00 1.39 15.26
C LEU A 69 -8.71 0.16 16.14
N THR A 70 -9.69 -0.70 16.29
CA THR A 70 -9.64 -1.82 17.24
C THR A 70 -9.42 -3.16 16.56
N SER A 71 -9.87 -3.30 15.31
CA SER A 71 -9.78 -4.54 14.53
C SER A 71 -8.94 -4.38 13.25
N PHE A 72 -8.63 -5.51 12.59
CA PHE A 72 -8.02 -5.47 11.25
C PHE A 72 -9.00 -5.08 10.16
N ASP A 73 -10.30 -5.31 10.37
CA ASP A 73 -11.35 -4.84 9.47
C ASP A 73 -11.51 -3.31 9.54
N ASP A 74 -11.41 -2.71 10.74
CA ASP A 74 -11.38 -1.25 10.92
C ASP A 74 -10.21 -0.62 10.14
N LEU A 75 -9.05 -1.28 10.14
CA LEU A 75 -7.90 -0.87 9.35
C LEU A 75 -8.18 -0.99 7.85
N LYS A 76 -8.74 -2.10 7.39
CA LYS A 76 -9.12 -2.28 5.98
C LYS A 76 -10.06 -1.16 5.53
N ASP A 77 -11.14 -0.92 6.28
CA ASP A 77 -12.14 0.10 5.96
C ASP A 77 -11.52 1.50 5.96
N PHE A 78 -10.63 1.78 6.91
CA PHE A 78 -9.87 3.03 6.93
C PHE A 78 -9.01 3.19 5.68
N PHE A 79 -8.28 2.15 5.28
CA PHE A 79 -7.42 2.17 4.09
C PHE A 79 -8.22 2.42 2.82
N ILE A 80 -9.31 1.66 2.61
CA ILE A 80 -10.20 1.85 1.46
C ILE A 80 -10.76 3.28 1.43
N LYS A 81 -11.21 3.80 2.57
CA LYS A 81 -11.81 5.14 2.67
C LYS A 81 -10.80 6.28 2.46
N LYS A 82 -9.54 6.12 2.87
CA LYS A 82 -8.55 7.22 2.93
C LYS A 82 -7.47 7.14 1.87
N PHE A 83 -7.17 5.95 1.37
CA PHE A 83 -5.99 5.69 0.54
C PHE A 83 -6.31 4.94 -0.76
N SER A 84 -7.58 4.80 -1.14
CA SER A 84 -7.92 4.33 -2.49
C SER A 84 -7.60 5.37 -3.57
N GLY A 85 -7.52 4.87 -4.81
CA GLY A 85 -7.23 5.65 -6.02
C GLY A 85 -5.73 5.73 -6.36
N GLU A 86 -5.44 6.40 -7.47
CA GLU A 86 -4.12 6.48 -8.11
C GLU A 86 -3.03 6.97 -7.14
N ASP A 87 -3.32 7.99 -6.33
CA ASP A 87 -2.38 8.55 -5.35
C ASP A 87 -2.28 7.78 -4.02
N GLY A 88 -2.90 6.60 -3.93
CA GLY A 88 -3.11 5.88 -2.67
C GLY A 88 -1.84 5.67 -1.85
N VAL A 89 -0.78 5.16 -2.49
CA VAL A 89 0.51 4.88 -1.84
C VAL A 89 1.18 6.16 -1.37
N GLN A 90 1.10 7.25 -2.14
CA GLN A 90 1.66 8.53 -1.71
C GLN A 90 0.89 9.14 -0.53
N LYS A 91 -0.44 8.99 -0.49
CA LYS A 91 -1.25 9.38 0.67
C LYS A 91 -0.83 8.58 1.92
N ILE A 92 -0.53 7.29 1.79
CA ILE A 92 -0.04 6.45 2.89
C ILE A 92 1.34 6.92 3.36
N LYS A 93 2.30 7.14 2.46
CA LYS A 93 3.64 7.65 2.80
C LYS A 93 3.57 8.99 3.53
N ARG A 94 2.74 9.92 3.04
CA ARG A 94 2.49 11.22 3.68
C ARG A 94 1.86 11.06 5.06
N PHE A 95 0.86 10.18 5.18
CA PHE A 95 0.21 9.88 6.46
C PHE A 95 1.22 9.36 7.47
N CYS A 96 2.05 8.39 7.07
CA CYS A 96 3.06 7.81 7.95
C CYS A 96 4.08 8.87 8.40
N SER A 97 4.58 9.68 7.46
CA SER A 97 5.55 10.75 7.73
C SER A 97 5.01 11.80 8.72
N ARG A 98 3.77 12.28 8.51
CA ARG A 98 3.13 13.28 9.38
C ARG A 98 2.85 12.78 10.79
N ASN A 99 2.73 11.47 10.97
CA ASN A 99 2.39 10.84 12.26
C ASN A 99 3.58 10.12 12.90
N PHE A 100 4.80 10.31 12.38
CA PHE A 100 6.02 9.65 12.84
C PHE A 100 5.87 8.12 12.90
N ILE A 101 5.18 7.54 11.91
CA ILE A 101 5.06 6.11 11.69
C ILE A 101 6.17 5.74 10.71
N ARG A 102 7.12 4.93 11.14
CA ARG A 102 8.20 4.45 10.26
C ARG A 102 7.67 3.38 9.32
N TYR A 103 8.16 3.40 8.09
CA TYR A 103 7.92 2.39 7.08
C TYR A 103 9.20 2.14 6.28
N GLU A 104 9.30 0.96 5.70
CA GLU A 104 10.32 0.61 4.71
C GLU A 104 9.68 0.62 3.32
N PHE A 105 10.39 1.14 2.32
CA PHE A 105 9.90 1.18 0.94
C PHE A 105 11.00 0.68 0.01
N ASN A 106 10.67 -0.33 -0.79
CA ASN A 106 11.60 -0.98 -1.68
C ASN A 106 10.97 -1.10 -3.05
N VAL A 107 11.78 -0.89 -4.08
CA VAL A 107 11.39 -1.00 -5.49
C VAL A 107 12.21 -2.14 -6.09
N TRP A 108 11.53 -3.01 -6.81
CA TRP A 108 12.14 -4.11 -7.55
C TRP A 108 12.10 -3.74 -9.03
N ARG A 109 13.21 -4.00 -9.71
CA ARG A 109 13.33 -3.87 -11.15
C ARG A 109 13.61 -5.28 -11.66
N GLN A 110 12.68 -5.85 -12.40
CA GLN A 110 12.86 -7.13 -13.08
C GLN A 110 13.17 -6.89 -14.54
#